data_AF-A0A954WG81-F1
#
_entry.id   AF-A0A954WG81-F1
#
_cell.length_a   1.000
_cell.length_b   1.000
_cell.length_c   1.000
_cell.angle_alpha   90.00
_cell.angle_beta   90.00
_cell.angle_gamma   90.00
#
_symmetry.space_group_name_H-M   'P 1'
#
loop_
_entity.id
_entity.type
_entity.pdbx_description
1 polymer ?
#
loop_
_entity_poly.entity_id
_entity_poly.type
_entity_poly.pdbx_seq_one_letter_code
_entity_poly.pdbx_strand_id
1 'polypeptide(L)'
;FGSEHHVPILVYPNPLNPERYVVLNSSFTFREFAYLNNARQVAKLPDWAVIDVRTPANSLWPGKVVAADFFDERWQLKPFRAAKP
;
A
#
# COMPACT_ATOMS: atom_id res chain seq x y z
N PHE A 1 -9.32 -11.73 -0.89
CA PHE A 1 -9.22 -11.39 0.55
C PHE A 1 -10.61 -11.05 1.05
N GLY A 2 -10.97 -11.45 2.28
CA GLY A 2 -12.26 -11.07 2.88
C GLY A 2 -12.24 -9.64 3.41
N SER A 3 -13.29 -8.86 3.16
CA SER A 3 -13.37 -7.43 3.50
C SER A 3 -13.50 -7.17 5.00
N GLU A 4 -13.80 -8.20 5.81
CA GLU A 4 -13.92 -8.10 7.26
C GLU A 4 -12.58 -7.81 7.96
N HIS A 5 -11.48 -8.24 7.36
CA HIS A 5 -10.14 -8.14 7.96
C HIS A 5 -9.07 -7.59 7.01
N HIS A 6 -9.41 -7.33 5.75
CA HIS A 6 -8.46 -6.84 4.76
C HIS A 6 -8.84 -5.48 4.25
N VAL A 7 -7.92 -4.54 4.40
CA VAL A 7 -8.11 -3.14 4.02
C VAL A 7 -7.19 -2.81 2.84
N PRO A 8 -7.73 -2.26 1.73
CA PRO A 8 -6.92 -1.78 0.63
C PRO A 8 -6.30 -0.41 0.95
N ILE A 9 -5.03 -0.24 0.62
CA ILE A 9 -4.35 1.07 0.56
C ILE A 9 -3.93 1.23 -0.90
N LEU A 10 -4.41 2.26 -1.60
CA LEU A 10 -4.03 2.46 -3.01
C LEU A 10 -4.22 3.89 -3.51
N VAL A 11 -3.53 4.17 -4.61
CA VAL A 11 -3.79 5.29 -5.51
C VAL A 11 -4.07 4.76 -6.91
N TYR A 12 -5.08 5.29 -7.60
CA TYR A 12 -5.44 4.85 -8.96
C TYR A 12 -6.07 6.00 -9.77
N PRO A 13 -5.87 6.10 -11.11
CA PRO A 13 -6.52 7.10 -11.96
C PRO A 13 -8.03 7.00 -11.88
N ASN A 14 -8.73 8.09 -11.63
CA ASN A 14 -10.17 8.05 -11.49
C ASN A 14 -10.83 7.82 -12.87
N PRO A 15 -11.52 6.67 -13.11
CA PRO A 15 -12.12 6.36 -14.41
C PRO A 15 -13.29 7.29 -14.77
N LEU A 16 -13.84 8.01 -13.78
CA LEU A 16 -14.94 8.95 -13.97
C LEU A 16 -14.46 10.40 -14.10
N ASN A 17 -13.20 10.69 -13.75
CA ASN A 17 -12.60 12.01 -13.89
C ASN A 17 -11.07 11.88 -14.07
N PRO A 18 -10.57 11.88 -15.33
CA PRO A 18 -9.15 11.66 -15.63
C PRO A 18 -8.18 12.68 -15.03
N GLU A 19 -8.65 13.83 -14.56
CA GLU A 19 -7.82 14.85 -13.90
C GLU A 19 -7.62 14.57 -12.39
N ARG A 20 -8.17 13.48 -11.87
CA ARG A 20 -8.14 13.14 -10.44
C ARG A 20 -7.73 11.69 -10.18
N TYR A 21 -7.27 11.45 -8.96
CA TYR A 21 -7.02 10.11 -8.45
C TYR A 21 -8.13 9.67 -7.48
N VAL A 22 -8.40 8.36 -7.44
CA VAL A 22 -9.05 7.70 -6.31
C VAL A 22 -7.94 7.26 -5.36
N VAL A 23 -8.05 7.67 -4.10
CA VAL A 23 -7.06 7.36 -3.06
C VAL A 23 -7.79 6.73 -1.88
N LEU A 24 -7.36 5.53 -1.49
CA LEU A 24 -7.95 4.78 -0.37
C LEU A 24 -6.92 4.60 0.74
N ASN A 25 -7.34 4.89 1.98
CA ASN A 25 -6.57 4.66 3.22
C ASN A 25 -5.11 5.20 3.15
N SER A 26 -4.93 6.40 2.58
CA SER A 26 -3.61 7.00 2.38
C SER A 26 -3.11 7.82 3.56
N SER A 27 -1.78 7.82 3.71
CA SER A 27 -0.98 8.77 4.50
C SER A 27 0.50 8.47 4.24
N PHE A 28 1.40 9.00 5.07
CA PHE A 28 2.77 8.52 5.14
C PHE A 28 2.79 7.00 5.35
N THR A 29 3.53 6.30 4.49
CA THR A 29 3.70 4.85 4.60
C THR A 29 4.87 4.47 5.51
N PHE A 30 5.68 5.45 5.93
CA PHE A 30 6.61 5.32 7.05
C PHE A 30 5.91 5.58 8.38
N ARG A 31 6.48 5.04 9.47
CA ARG A 31 5.90 5.14 10.82
C ARG A 31 6.96 5.51 11.86
N GLU A 32 6.70 5.20 13.13
CA GLU A 32 7.44 5.69 14.31
C GLU A 32 8.95 5.42 14.22
N PHE A 33 9.36 4.30 13.61
CA PHE A 33 10.78 3.98 13.40
C PHE A 33 11.52 5.03 12.53
N ALA A 34 10.80 5.69 11.62
CA ALA A 34 11.34 6.69 10.70
C ALA A 34 11.38 8.10 11.30
N TYR A 35 10.83 8.33 12.49
CA TYR A 35 10.83 9.67 13.12
C TYR A 35 12.22 10.09 13.61
N LEU A 36 13.14 9.13 13.76
CA LEU A 36 14.51 9.38 14.21
C LEU A 36 15.28 10.37 13.32
N ASN A 37 15.08 10.32 12.00
CA ASN A 37 15.69 11.24 11.06
C ASN A 37 14.99 11.22 9.69
N ASN A 38 15.16 12.32 8.95
CA ASN A 38 14.52 12.51 7.64
C ASN A 38 14.94 11.47 6.61
N ALA A 39 16.17 10.94 6.68
CA ALA A 39 16.65 9.94 5.71
C ALA A 39 15.86 8.61 5.77
N ARG A 40 15.12 8.35 6.86
CA ARG A 40 14.27 7.15 6.99
C ARG A 40 12.82 7.37 6.54
N GLN A 41 12.40 8.61 6.32
CA GLN A 41 11.03 8.99 5.93
C GLN A 41 10.77 8.77 4.43
N VAL A 42 11.10 7.57 3.96
CA VAL A 42 10.88 7.12 2.59
C VAL A 42 9.61 6.29 2.49
N ALA A 43 8.98 6.24 1.32
CA ALA A 43 7.82 5.39 1.07
C ALA A 43 8.14 3.92 1.39
N LYS A 44 7.23 3.22 2.06
CA LYS A 44 7.36 1.81 2.47
C LYS A 44 6.38 0.86 1.78
N LEU A 45 5.33 1.39 1.16
CA LEU A 45 4.38 0.63 0.36
C LEU A 45 4.43 1.11 -1.10
N PRO A 46 4.14 0.23 -2.07
CA PRO A 46 4.03 0.59 -3.47
C PRO A 46 2.66 1.24 -3.76
N ASP A 47 2.29 1.38 -5.03
CA ASP A 47 1.05 2.07 -5.45
C ASP A 47 -0.23 1.43 -4.87
N TRP A 48 -0.20 0.13 -4.58
CA TRP A 48 -1.29 -0.57 -3.90
C TRP A 48 -0.79 -1.64 -2.93
N ALA A 49 -1.52 -1.82 -1.84
CA ALA A 49 -1.30 -2.90 -0.87
C ALA A 49 -2.63 -3.35 -0.25
N VAL A 50 -2.66 -4.61 0.20
CA VAL A 50 -3.74 -5.17 1.02
C VAL A 50 -3.16 -5.51 2.39
N ILE A 51 -3.76 -4.93 3.43
CA ILE A 51 -3.32 -5.09 4.81
C ILE A 51 -4.31 -5.96 5.56
N ASP A 52 -3.82 -7.06 6.14
CA ASP A 52 -4.55 -7.85 7.12
C ASP A 52 -4.41 -7.22 8.51
N VAL A 53 -5.53 -6.68 9.01
CA VAL A 53 -5.57 -5.90 10.26
C VAL A 53 -5.71 -6.76 11.51
N ARG A 54 -5.77 -8.09 11.38
CA ARG A 54 -5.69 -9.01 12.54
C ARG A 54 -4.30 -8.98 13.16
N THR A 55 -3.28 -8.61 12.39
CA THR A 55 -1.96 -8.29 12.92
C THR A 55 -1.95 -6.82 13.33
N PRO A 56 -1.72 -6.49 14.62
CA PRO A 56 -1.63 -5.10 15.05
C PRO A 56 -0.51 -4.34 14.31
N ALA A 57 -0.73 -3.04 14.09
CA ALA A 57 0.32 -2.16 13.57
C ALA A 57 1.52 -2.11 14.54
N ASN A 58 2.71 -1.89 13.99
CA ASN A 58 3.93 -1.67 14.75
C ASN A 58 4.69 -0.45 14.22
N SER A 59 5.92 -0.23 14.71
CA SER A 59 6.74 0.93 14.34
C SER A 59 7.19 0.98 12.87
N LEU A 60 6.94 -0.08 12.10
CA LEU A 60 7.32 -0.21 10.68
C LEU A 60 6.11 -0.42 9.76
N TRP A 61 5.12 -1.20 10.19
CA TRP A 61 4.04 -1.68 9.33
C TRP A 61 2.65 -1.38 9.90
N PRO A 62 1.66 -1.04 9.05
CA PRO A 62 0.28 -0.76 9.47
C PRO A 62 -0.54 -2.02 9.84
N GLY A 63 0.06 -3.20 9.68
CA GLY A 63 -0.53 -4.52 9.85
C GLY A 63 0.27 -5.52 9.03
N LYS A 64 -0.28 -6.71 8.75
CA LYS A 64 0.40 -7.68 7.88
C LYS A 64 0.11 -7.35 6.42
N VAL A 65 1.14 -6.98 5.66
CA VAL A 65 1.05 -6.83 4.20
C VAL A 65 0.88 -8.23 3.60
N VAL A 66 -0.28 -8.52 3.02
CA VAL A 66 -0.57 -9.84 2.42
C VAL A 66 -0.48 -9.84 0.90
N ALA A 67 -0.55 -8.67 0.28
CA ALA A 67 -0.24 -8.44 -1.12
C ALA A 67 0.14 -6.97 -1.32
N ALA A 68 1.10 -6.70 -2.19
CA ALA A 68 1.48 -5.36 -2.59
C ALA A 68 2.29 -5.43 -3.89
N ASP A 69 2.07 -4.47 -4.80
CA ASP A 69 2.88 -4.27 -6.00
C ASP A 69 2.69 -2.83 -6.50
N PHE A 70 3.48 -2.45 -7.49
CA PHE A 70 3.21 -1.30 -8.35
C PHE A 70 2.29 -1.73 -9.49
N PHE A 71 1.50 -0.79 -10.00
CA PHE A 71 0.89 -1.01 -11.31
C PHE A 71 1.98 -1.02 -12.40
N ASP A 72 1.63 -1.47 -13.61
CA ASP A 72 2.49 -1.23 -14.77
C ASP A 72 2.34 0.23 -15.28
N GLU A 73 3.09 0.59 -16.32
CA GLU A 73 3.08 1.93 -16.91
C GLU A 73 1.72 2.32 -17.53
N ARG A 74 0.80 1.36 -17.66
CA ARG A 74 -0.58 1.55 -18.15
C ARG A 74 -1.61 1.40 -17.03
N TRP A 75 -1.18 1.51 -15.77
CA TRP A 75 -2.01 1.36 -14.58
C TRP A 75 -2.71 -0.01 -14.47
N GLN A 76 -2.16 -1.06 -15.08
CA GLN A 76 -2.73 -2.41 -14.98
C GLN A 76 -2.11 -3.20 -13.83
N LEU A 77 -2.89 -4.13 -13.27
CA LEU A 77 -2.36 -5.13 -12.34
C LEU A 77 -1.37 -6.01 -13.09
N LYS A 78 -0.17 -6.16 -12.53
CA LYS A 78 0.82 -7.09 -13.06
C LYS A 78 0.32 -8.53 -12.89
N PRO A 79 0.67 -9.43 -13.82
CA PRO A 79 0.46 -10.86 -13.62
C PRO A 79 1.08 -11.28 -12.28
N PHE A 80 0.35 -12.07 -11.50
CA PHE A 80 0.84 -12.55 -10.21
C PHE A 80 2.21 -13.21 -10.38
N ARG A 81 3.22 -12.64 -9.72
CA ARG A 81 4.52 -13.28 -9.55
C ARG A 81 4.57 -13.81 -8.13
N ALA A 82 4.73 -15.13 -7.99
CA ALA A 82 5.08 -15.71 -6.70
C ALA A 82 6.35 -15.02 -6.19
N ALA A 83 6.35 -14.59 -4.92
CA ALA A 83 7.53 -14.04 -4.30
C ALA A 83 8.68 -15.06 -4.43
N LYS A 84 9.88 -14.59 -4.79
CA LYS A 84 11.07 -15.43 -4.63
C LYS A 84 11.24 -15.75 -3.13
N PRO A 85 11.57 -17.00 -2.78
CA PRO A 85 11.77 -17.40 -1.39
C PRO A 85 12.83 -16.56 -0.68
#